data_AF-A0A842J1T4-F1
#
_entry.id   AF-A0A842J1T4-F1
#
_cell.length_a   1.000
_cell.length_b   1.000
_cell.length_c   1.000
_cell.angle_alpha   90.00
_cell.angle_beta   90.00
_cell.angle_gamma   90.00
#
_symmetry.space_group_name_H-M   'P 1'
#
loop_
_entity.id
_entity.type
_entity.pdbx_description
1 polymer ?
#
loop_
_entity_poly.entity_id
_entity_poly.type
_entity_poly.pdbx_seq_one_letter_code
_entity_poly.pdbx_strand_id
1 'polypeptide(L)'
;MPKKAIFTKEQIHKKAFEMFEKHGLDEITARNLAKALNASPAPIYSCYGSMDELKKDLISRAKEVFIEYVKKQETDMIFLNSGIGLCAFAREEKQLFKSIFLKEKAYNSVLKEFRDLMKDEMSKDERFSGLPSEFKNELFLECWFYGH
;
A
#
# COMPACT_ATOMS: atom_id res chain seq x y z
N MET A 1 29.63 -25.79 5.97
CA MET A 1 29.05 -24.43 5.82
C MET A 1 27.67 -24.56 5.18
N PRO A 2 26.63 -23.88 5.67
CA PRO A 2 25.34 -23.85 4.99
C PRO A 2 25.53 -23.18 3.60
N LYS A 3 24.86 -23.71 2.57
CA LYS A 3 24.91 -23.14 1.21
C LYS A 3 24.48 -21.68 1.28
N LYS A 4 25.26 -20.75 0.70
CA LYS A 4 24.88 -19.34 0.57
C LYS A 4 23.51 -19.25 -0.09
N ALA A 5 22.61 -18.44 0.48
CA ALA A 5 21.32 -18.16 -0.13
C ALA A 5 21.54 -17.60 -1.54
N ILE A 6 20.87 -18.19 -2.53
CA ILE A 6 21.02 -17.84 -3.94
C ILE A 6 20.41 -16.45 -4.23
N PHE A 7 19.40 -16.07 -3.44
CA PHE A 7 18.72 -14.79 -3.51
C PHE A 7 18.72 -14.10 -2.15
N THR A 8 18.79 -12.77 -2.13
CA THR A 8 18.56 -11.97 -0.92
C THR A 8 17.07 -11.79 -0.66
N LYS A 9 16.71 -11.40 0.57
CA LYS A 9 15.32 -11.11 0.94
C LYS A 9 14.74 -10.01 0.05
N GLU A 10 15.54 -8.98 -0.26
CA GLU A 10 15.15 -7.85 -1.11
C GLU A 10 14.89 -8.28 -2.55
N GLN A 11 15.69 -9.19 -3.11
CA GLN A 11 15.47 -9.72 -4.46
C GLN A 11 14.17 -10.51 -4.56
N ILE A 12 13.90 -11.36 -3.55
CA ILE A 12 12.65 -12.12 -3.45
C ILE A 12 11.46 -11.16 -3.30
N HIS A 13 11.56 -10.20 -2.39
CA HIS A 13 10.52 -9.21 -2.15
C HIS A 13 10.21 -8.40 -3.41
N LYS A 14 11.24 -7.86 -4.07
CA LYS A 14 11.10 -7.10 -5.32
C LYS A 14 10.38 -7.92 -6.38
N LYS A 15 10.81 -9.17 -6.60
CA LYS A 15 10.19 -10.02 -7.62
C LYS A 15 8.73 -10.36 -7.29
N ALA A 16 8.45 -10.60 -6.02
CA ALA A 16 7.10 -10.85 -5.54
C ALA A 16 6.20 -9.61 -5.66
N PHE A 17 6.74 -8.41 -5.44
CA PHE A 17 6.01 -7.15 -5.59
C PHE A 17 5.67 -6.87 -7.06
N GLU A 18 6.61 -7.07 -8.00
CA GLU A 18 6.33 -6.99 -9.45
C GLU A 18 5.19 -7.94 -9.88
N MET A 19 5.17 -9.15 -9.31
CA MET A 19 4.09 -10.10 -9.56
C MET A 19 2.77 -9.64 -8.94
N PHE A 20 2.83 -9.06 -7.74
CA PHE A 20 1.66 -8.59 -7.01
C PHE A 20 0.96 -7.44 -7.75
N GLU A 21 1.71 -6.44 -8.23
CA GLU A 21 1.19 -5.32 -9.02
C GLU A 21 0.44 -5.82 -10.27
N LYS A 22 0.99 -6.85 -10.94
CA LYS A 22 0.43 -7.37 -12.19
C LYS A 22 -0.73 -8.35 -12.00
N HIS A 23 -0.64 -9.22 -11.01
CA HIS A 23 -1.48 -10.41 -10.91
C HIS A 23 -2.29 -10.51 -9.61
N GLY A 24 -2.02 -9.66 -8.63
CA GLY A 24 -2.68 -9.69 -7.32
C GLY A 24 -2.01 -10.61 -6.30
N LEU A 25 -2.32 -10.39 -5.04
CA LEU A 25 -1.66 -11.04 -3.91
C LEU A 25 -1.90 -12.57 -3.86
N ASP A 26 -3.00 -13.03 -4.43
CA ASP A 26 -3.40 -14.44 -4.39
C ASP A 26 -2.49 -15.31 -5.27
N GLU A 27 -1.90 -14.73 -6.32
CA GLU A 27 -0.94 -15.38 -7.22
C GLU A 27 0.47 -15.54 -6.60
N ILE A 28 0.72 -14.88 -5.46
CA ILE A 28 1.99 -14.96 -4.74
C ILE A 28 2.03 -16.26 -3.93
N THR A 29 2.39 -17.35 -4.62
CA THR A 29 2.63 -18.66 -4.03
C THR A 29 4.12 -19.02 -4.13
N ALA A 30 4.61 -19.90 -3.26
CA ALA A 30 6.00 -20.34 -3.30
C ALA A 30 6.37 -20.94 -4.66
N ARG A 31 5.44 -21.67 -5.31
CA ARG A 31 5.62 -22.24 -6.64
C ARG A 31 5.73 -21.17 -7.72
N ASN A 32 4.79 -20.23 -7.76
CA ASN A 32 4.77 -19.19 -8.80
C ASN A 32 5.97 -18.25 -8.67
N LEU A 33 6.31 -17.85 -7.45
CA LEU A 33 7.46 -16.98 -7.19
C LEU A 33 8.79 -17.69 -7.50
N ALA A 34 8.93 -18.96 -7.12
CA ALA A 34 10.11 -19.75 -7.46
C ALA A 34 10.29 -19.87 -8.98
N LYS A 35 9.20 -20.11 -9.71
CA LYS A 35 9.19 -20.13 -11.18
C LYS A 35 9.62 -18.77 -11.75
N ALA A 36 9.11 -17.66 -11.21
CA ALA A 36 9.48 -16.31 -11.65
C ALA A 36 10.95 -15.94 -11.34
N LEU A 37 11.54 -16.57 -10.31
CA LEU A 37 12.94 -16.45 -9.94
C LEU A 37 13.86 -17.45 -10.65
N ASN A 38 13.31 -18.33 -11.50
CA ASN A 38 14.04 -19.48 -12.09
C ASN A 38 14.77 -20.34 -11.04
N ALA A 39 14.09 -20.62 -9.93
CA ALA A 39 14.64 -21.32 -8.78
C ALA A 39 13.66 -22.37 -8.22
N SER A 40 14.13 -23.16 -7.25
CA SER A 40 13.23 -23.95 -6.40
C SER A 40 12.57 -23.07 -5.33
N PRO A 41 11.55 -23.55 -4.59
CA PRO A 41 10.98 -22.78 -3.47
C PRO A 41 11.92 -22.57 -2.28
N ALA A 42 13.00 -23.36 -2.16
CA ALA A 42 13.87 -23.35 -0.98
C ALA A 42 14.51 -21.98 -0.66
N PRO A 43 15.01 -21.18 -1.63
CA PRO A 43 15.55 -19.86 -1.35
C PRO A 43 14.51 -18.89 -0.76
N ILE A 44 13.23 -19.00 -1.15
CA ILE A 44 12.16 -18.17 -0.58
C ILE A 44 12.05 -18.43 0.92
N TYR A 45 11.97 -19.71 1.31
CA TYR A 45 11.88 -20.11 2.73
C TYR A 45 13.18 -19.92 3.51
N SER A 46 14.30 -19.69 2.83
CA SER A 46 15.54 -19.28 3.50
C SER A 46 15.54 -17.80 3.92
N CYS A 47 14.69 -16.98 3.31
CA CYS A 47 14.56 -15.54 3.59
C CYS A 47 13.26 -15.17 4.32
N TYR A 48 12.21 -15.98 4.19
CA TYR A 48 10.90 -15.78 4.80
C TYR A 48 10.48 -17.03 5.57
N GLY A 49 9.98 -16.86 6.80
CA GLY A 49 9.48 -17.97 7.60
C GLY A 49 8.19 -18.59 7.05
N SER A 50 7.42 -17.82 6.28
CA SER A 50 6.21 -18.31 5.58
C SER A 50 5.83 -17.43 4.38
N MET A 51 4.95 -17.94 3.52
CA MET A 51 4.34 -17.13 2.47
C MET A 51 3.44 -16.03 3.04
N ASP A 52 2.86 -16.23 4.21
CA ASP A 52 2.03 -15.22 4.88
C ASP A 52 2.88 -14.06 5.39
N GLU A 53 4.09 -14.32 5.89
CA GLU A 53 5.05 -13.27 6.23
C GLU A 53 5.41 -12.43 5.01
N LEU A 54 5.75 -13.08 3.88
CA LEU A 54 6.02 -12.36 2.63
C LEU A 54 4.80 -11.55 2.17
N LYS A 55 3.59 -12.12 2.20
CA LYS A 55 2.37 -11.40 1.81
C LYS A 55 2.07 -10.20 2.72
N LYS A 56 2.40 -10.27 4.01
CA LYS A 56 2.30 -9.11 4.92
C LYS A 56 3.27 -8.01 4.53
N ASP A 57 4.53 -8.33 4.27
CA ASP A 57 5.53 -7.35 3.81
C ASP A 57 5.11 -6.68 2.49
N LEU A 58 4.57 -7.46 1.55
CA LEU A 58 4.05 -6.94 0.28
C LEU A 58 2.86 -5.97 0.48
N ILE A 59 1.97 -6.28 1.42
CA ILE A 59 0.84 -5.38 1.75
C ILE A 59 1.35 -4.11 2.42
N SER A 60 2.34 -4.20 3.30
CA SER A 60 2.99 -3.02 3.88
C SER A 60 3.59 -2.14 2.78
N ARG A 61 4.30 -2.72 1.81
CA ARG A 61 4.82 -1.95 0.66
C ARG A 61 3.70 -1.33 -0.19
N ALA A 62 2.59 -2.03 -0.42
CA ALA A 62 1.46 -1.48 -1.15
C ALA A 62 0.83 -0.26 -0.44
N LYS A 63 0.79 -0.27 0.90
CA LYS A 63 0.36 0.91 1.67
C LYS A 63 1.34 2.06 1.52
N GLU A 64 2.65 1.80 1.54
CA GLU A 64 3.66 2.84 1.31
C GLU A 64 3.46 3.50 -0.06
N VAL A 65 3.27 2.71 -1.12
CA VAL A 65 2.97 3.22 -2.47
C VAL A 65 1.70 4.06 -2.45
N PHE A 66 0.63 3.60 -1.80
CA PHE A 66 -0.59 4.41 -1.65
C PHE A 66 -0.31 5.77 -0.96
N ILE A 67 0.50 5.79 0.10
CA ILE A 67 0.90 7.01 0.80
C ILE A 67 1.72 7.94 -0.10
N GLU A 68 2.62 7.39 -0.93
CA GLU A 68 3.37 8.15 -1.94
C GLU A 68 2.41 8.86 -2.93
N TYR A 69 1.33 8.18 -3.36
CA TYR A 69 0.31 8.75 -4.24
C TYR A 69 -0.46 9.91 -3.59
N VAL A 70 -0.96 9.75 -2.37
CA VAL A 70 -1.79 10.77 -1.71
C VAL A 70 -0.98 11.96 -1.17
N LYS A 71 0.34 11.81 -1.00
CA LYS A 71 1.23 12.92 -0.65
C LYS A 71 1.73 13.72 -1.86
N LYS A 72 1.49 13.23 -3.08
CA LYS A 72 1.98 13.87 -4.29
C LYS A 72 1.32 15.25 -4.45
N GLN A 73 2.15 16.30 -4.52
CA GLN A 73 1.67 17.67 -4.71
C GLN A 73 1.50 17.97 -6.20
N GLU A 74 0.25 18.11 -6.65
CA GLU A 74 -0.12 18.48 -8.02
C GLU A 74 -0.61 19.93 -8.10
N THR A 75 -1.22 20.41 -7.01
CA THR A 75 -1.77 21.76 -6.86
C THR A 75 -1.31 22.37 -5.54
N ASP A 76 -1.63 23.64 -5.31
CA ASP A 76 -1.47 24.29 -4.01
C ASP A 76 -2.50 23.79 -2.98
N MET A 77 -3.54 23.06 -3.40
CA MET A 77 -4.62 22.53 -2.56
C MET A 77 -4.23 21.19 -1.93
N ILE A 78 -3.63 21.22 -0.74
CA ILE A 78 -3.08 20.03 -0.07
C ILE A 78 -4.14 18.93 0.12
N PHE A 79 -5.32 19.27 0.62
CA PHE A 79 -6.39 18.28 0.83
C PHE A 79 -6.91 17.68 -0.49
N LEU A 80 -7.02 18.51 -1.54
CA LEU A 80 -7.44 18.05 -2.88
C LEU A 80 -6.42 17.11 -3.50
N ASN A 81 -5.12 17.39 -3.34
CA ASN A 81 -4.03 16.54 -3.84
C ASN A 81 -4.17 15.10 -3.31
N SER A 82 -4.51 14.92 -2.02
CA SER A 82 -4.74 13.59 -1.46
C SER A 82 -5.92 12.86 -2.11
N GLY A 83 -7.01 13.56 -2.40
CA GLY A 83 -8.15 13.01 -3.13
C GLY A 83 -7.78 12.61 -4.56
N ILE A 84 -7.02 13.45 -5.27
CA ILE A 84 -6.49 13.14 -6.61
C ILE A 84 -5.59 11.90 -6.54
N GLY A 85 -4.70 11.82 -5.55
CA GLY A 85 -3.80 10.69 -5.33
C GLY A 85 -4.55 9.38 -5.09
N LEU A 86 -5.61 9.40 -4.28
CA LEU A 86 -6.49 8.24 -4.06
C LEU A 86 -7.09 7.74 -5.37
N CYS A 87 -7.66 8.65 -6.17
CA CYS A 87 -8.25 8.31 -7.46
C CYS A 87 -7.21 7.80 -8.46
N ALA A 88 -6.03 8.41 -8.51
CA ALA A 88 -4.93 7.99 -9.37
C ALA A 88 -4.43 6.58 -8.99
N PHE A 89 -4.23 6.31 -7.69
CA PHE A 89 -3.85 5.00 -7.18
C PHE A 89 -4.90 3.94 -7.51
N ALA A 90 -6.19 4.23 -7.31
CA ALA A 90 -7.26 3.29 -7.67
C ALA A 90 -7.28 2.96 -9.18
N ARG A 91 -6.97 3.93 -10.03
CA ARG A 91 -6.93 3.79 -11.49
C ARG A 91 -5.71 3.02 -11.99
N GLU A 92 -4.53 3.37 -11.48
CA GLU A 92 -3.23 2.90 -11.95
C GLU A 92 -2.85 1.58 -11.28
N GLU A 93 -3.04 1.47 -9.97
CA GLU A 93 -2.59 0.36 -9.14
C GLU A 93 -3.72 -0.58 -8.72
N LYS A 94 -4.48 -1.07 -9.71
CA LYS A 94 -5.73 -1.82 -9.49
C LYS A 94 -5.58 -3.01 -8.53
N GLN A 95 -4.49 -3.78 -8.63
CA GLN A 95 -4.28 -4.96 -7.79
C GLN A 95 -3.90 -4.59 -6.35
N LEU A 96 -3.11 -3.54 -6.18
CA LEU A 96 -2.75 -3.02 -4.87
C LEU A 96 -3.97 -2.43 -4.19
N PHE A 97 -4.74 -1.58 -4.89
CA PHE A 97 -5.99 -1.00 -4.41
C PHE A 97 -6.95 -2.07 -3.90
N LYS A 98 -7.25 -3.09 -4.70
CA LYS A 98 -8.12 -4.21 -4.30
C LYS A 98 -7.62 -4.90 -3.03
N SER A 99 -6.31 -5.07 -2.91
CA SER A 99 -5.73 -5.84 -1.81
C SER A 99 -5.70 -5.08 -0.49
N ILE A 100 -5.56 -3.75 -0.52
CA ILE A 100 -5.52 -2.93 0.70
C ILE A 100 -6.89 -2.36 1.09
N PHE A 101 -7.80 -2.12 0.13
CA PHE A 101 -9.12 -1.54 0.40
C PHE A 101 -10.28 -2.56 0.39
N LEU A 102 -10.26 -3.57 -0.47
CA LEU A 102 -11.40 -4.51 -0.59
C LEU A 102 -11.26 -5.77 0.27
N LYS A 103 -10.08 -6.01 0.86
CA LYS A 103 -9.86 -7.11 1.81
C LYS A 103 -9.99 -6.59 3.24
N GLU A 104 -11.00 -7.10 3.97
CA GLU A 104 -11.35 -6.65 5.34
C GLU A 104 -10.16 -6.55 6.30
N LYS A 105 -9.22 -7.51 6.22
CA LYS A 105 -8.05 -7.56 7.12
C LYS A 105 -7.15 -6.33 7.03
N ALA A 106 -7.06 -5.71 5.85
CA ALA A 106 -6.20 -4.54 5.62
C ALA A 106 -6.98 -3.23 5.77
N TYR A 107 -8.25 -3.20 5.38
CA TYR A 107 -9.06 -1.98 5.25
C TYR A 107 -9.02 -1.06 6.48
N ASN A 108 -9.31 -1.59 7.68
CA ASN A 108 -9.36 -0.78 8.91
C ASN A 108 -8.03 -0.10 9.23
N SER A 109 -6.91 -0.79 8.97
CA SER A 109 -5.58 -0.22 9.20
C SER A 109 -5.26 0.88 8.20
N VAL A 110 -5.58 0.69 6.92
CA VAL A 110 -5.37 1.68 5.86
C VAL A 110 -6.24 2.91 6.08
N LEU A 111 -7.52 2.72 6.43
CA LEU A 111 -8.42 3.83 6.70
C LEU A 111 -7.94 4.68 7.87
N LYS A 112 -7.43 4.03 8.94
CA LYS A 112 -6.85 4.74 10.08
C LYS A 112 -5.60 5.52 9.66
N GLU A 113 -4.65 4.88 8.99
CA GLU A 113 -3.41 5.51 8.51
C GLU A 113 -3.70 6.68 7.57
N PHE A 114 -4.67 6.53 6.66
CA PHE A 114 -5.09 7.59 5.75
C PHE A 114 -5.75 8.75 6.49
N ARG A 115 -6.64 8.47 7.45
CA ARG A 115 -7.26 9.51 8.28
C ARG A 115 -6.22 10.30 9.07
N ASP A 116 -5.28 9.62 9.71
CA ASP A 116 -4.22 10.25 10.50
C ASP A 116 -3.32 11.10 9.60
N LEU A 117 -2.96 10.59 8.41
CA LEU A 117 -2.26 11.38 7.40
C LEU A 117 -3.05 12.63 6.99
N MET A 118 -4.36 12.52 6.73
CA MET A 118 -5.15 13.67 6.30
C MET A 118 -5.23 14.75 7.37
N LYS A 119 -5.28 14.38 8.65
CA LYS A 119 -5.18 15.36 9.75
C LYS A 119 -3.85 16.11 9.71
N ASP A 120 -2.76 15.38 9.51
CA ASP A 120 -1.41 15.97 9.43
C ASP A 120 -1.29 16.87 8.19
N GLU A 121 -1.77 16.45 7.03
CA GLU A 121 -1.73 17.26 5.80
C GLU A 121 -2.61 18.52 5.91
N MET A 122 -3.83 18.41 6.44
CA MET A 122 -4.70 19.58 6.68
C MET A 122 -4.11 20.56 7.70
N SER A 123 -3.25 20.10 8.61
CA SER A 123 -2.59 20.99 9.58
C SER A 123 -1.54 21.89 8.94
N LYS A 124 -1.04 21.53 7.75
CA LYS A 124 -0.03 22.28 6.99
C LYS A 124 -0.62 23.36 6.09
N ASP A 125 -1.94 23.45 6.02
CA ASP A 125 -2.66 24.29 5.09
C ASP A 125 -3.45 25.36 5.84
N GLU A 126 -3.09 26.63 5.62
CA GLU A 126 -3.67 27.78 6.32
C GLU A 126 -5.19 27.88 6.13
N ARG A 127 -5.74 27.34 5.03
CA ARG A 127 -7.21 27.32 4.79
C ARG A 127 -7.96 26.50 5.83
N PHE A 128 -7.28 25.58 6.50
CA PHE A 128 -7.84 24.79 7.60
C PHE A 128 -7.47 25.34 8.98
N SER A 129 -6.71 26.43 9.05
CA SER A 129 -6.38 27.09 10.31
C SER A 129 -7.64 27.65 10.98
N GLY A 130 -7.77 27.46 12.30
CA GLY A 130 -8.93 27.92 13.07
C GLY A 130 -10.23 27.12 12.90
N LEU A 131 -10.29 26.14 11.98
CA LEU A 131 -11.45 25.26 11.86
C LEU A 131 -11.49 24.21 12.99
N PRO A 132 -12.68 23.90 13.55
CA PRO A 132 -12.84 22.84 14.56
C PRO A 132 -12.35 21.47 14.07
N SER A 133 -11.80 20.67 14.98
CA SER A 133 -11.34 19.32 14.66
C SER A 133 -12.48 18.43 14.15
N GLU A 134 -13.66 18.59 14.74
CA GLU A 134 -14.90 17.90 14.38
C GLU A 134 -15.24 18.15 12.91
N PHE A 135 -15.21 19.41 12.46
CA PHE A 135 -15.47 19.78 11.08
C PHE A 135 -14.46 19.15 10.11
N LYS A 136 -13.16 19.17 10.44
CA LYS A 136 -12.13 18.54 9.60
C LYS A 136 -12.33 17.03 9.47
N ASN A 137 -12.72 16.37 10.56
CA ASN A 137 -13.02 14.94 10.55
C ASN A 137 -14.28 14.62 9.73
N GLU A 138 -15.32 15.44 9.86
CA GLU A 138 -16.56 15.30 9.08
C GLU A 138 -16.29 15.47 7.59
N LEU A 139 -15.57 16.54 7.20
CA LEU A 139 -15.17 16.77 5.81
C LEU A 139 -14.38 15.59 5.24
N PHE A 140 -13.42 15.04 6.00
CA PHE A 140 -12.70 13.84 5.59
C PHE A 140 -13.64 12.65 5.35
N LEU A 141 -14.58 12.40 6.26
CA LEU A 141 -15.53 11.30 6.14
C LEU A 141 -16.48 11.48 4.96
N GLU A 142 -17.02 12.68 4.75
CA GLU A 142 -17.88 12.99 3.61
C GLU A 142 -17.16 12.74 2.28
N CYS A 143 -15.93 13.25 2.14
CA CYS A 143 -15.13 12.99 0.95
C CYS A 143 -14.78 11.52 0.77
N TRP A 144 -14.49 10.82 1.88
CA TRP A 144 -14.22 9.38 1.87
C TRP A 144 -15.42 8.56 1.38
N PHE A 145 -16.62 8.84 1.91
CA PHE A 145 -17.86 8.19 1.51
C PHE A 145 -18.29 8.54 0.09
N TYR A 146 -18.02 9.76 -0.39
CA TYR A 146 -18.30 10.10 -1.77
C TYR A 146 -17.40 9.34 -2.75
N GLY A 147 -16.14 9.09 -2.37
CA GLY A 147 -15.16 8.40 -3.19
C GLY A 147 -15.27 6.87 -3.21
N HIS A 148 -16.10 6.26 -2.35
CA HIS A 148 -16.30 4.80 -2.24
C HIS A 148 -17.75 4.40 -2.53
#